data_AF-A0A938UVL9-F1
#
_entry.id   AF-A0A938UVL9-F1
#
_cell.length_a   1.000
_cell.length_b   1.000
_cell.length_c   1.000
_cell.angle_alpha   90.00
_cell.angle_beta   90.00
_cell.angle_gamma   90.00
#
_symmetry.space_group_name_H-M   'P 1'
#
loop_
_entity.id
_entity.type
_entity.pdbx_description
1 polymer ?
#
loop_
_entity_poly.entity_id
_entity_poly.type
_entity_poly.pdbx_seq_one_letter_code
_entity_poly.pdbx_strand_id
1 'polypeptide(L)'
;PLASYLTRITASMSFNSNRLGDFFMMRISQPYLDKELIQFALNIPLEFKIREEEGKVLGKWILRKAFEANLPKEIIWQSKRPLEYGSGMSRIREIITQKMSDEEWLRKTRFYPVKFMNPEHLYYYEIYREVVGDIPKPKENEKECPYCGGGMGNSSFHCRICGGVLNWKI
;
A
#
# COMPACT_ATOMS: atom_id res chain seq x y z
N PRO A 1 10.11 14.76 7.50
CA PRO A 1 10.76 13.90 8.53
C PRO A 1 10.02 12.58 8.79
N LEU A 2 10.75 11.48 8.97
CA LEU A 2 10.19 10.13 9.10
C LEU A 2 9.26 9.97 10.33
N ALA A 3 9.56 10.61 11.46
CA ALA A 3 8.71 10.53 12.65
C ALA A 3 7.29 11.07 12.38
N SER A 4 7.17 12.25 11.76
CA SER A 4 5.88 12.84 11.38
C SER A 4 5.13 11.98 10.36
N TYR A 5 5.86 11.31 9.45
CA TYR A 5 5.27 10.36 8.52
C TYR A 5 4.67 9.14 9.23
N LEU A 6 5.38 8.58 10.21
CA LEU A 6 4.89 7.44 11.00
C LEU A 6 3.59 7.78 11.75
N THR A 7 3.52 8.95 12.39
CA THR A 7 2.28 9.39 13.07
C THR A 7 1.12 9.59 12.09
N ARG A 8 1.41 10.11 10.89
CA ARG A 8 0.37 10.34 9.86
C ARG A 8 -0.15 9.04 9.25
N ILE A 9 0.74 8.08 8.97
CA ILE A 9 0.34 6.82 8.35
C ILE A 9 -0.48 6.00 9.34
N THR A 10 -0.09 5.90 10.62
CA THR A 10 -0.83 5.11 11.63
C THR A 10 -2.26 5.63 11.83
N ALA A 11 -2.49 6.95 11.70
CA ALA A 11 -3.83 7.54 11.79
C ALA A 11 -4.75 7.25 10.59
N SER A 12 -4.21 6.80 9.45
CA SER A 12 -4.97 6.64 8.20
C SER A 12 -4.78 5.30 7.48
N MET A 13 -4.01 4.38 8.07
CA MET A 13 -3.80 3.03 7.55
C MET A 13 -5.12 2.27 7.48
N SER A 14 -5.35 1.64 6.34
CA SER A 14 -6.48 0.74 6.13
C SER A 14 -6.03 -0.44 5.28
N PHE A 15 -6.58 -1.61 5.58
CA PHE A 15 -6.27 -2.87 4.89
C PHE A 15 -7.56 -3.54 4.46
N ASN A 16 -7.57 -4.12 3.26
CA ASN A 16 -8.75 -4.81 2.75
C ASN A 16 -8.93 -6.23 3.33
N SER A 17 -7.97 -6.75 4.10
CA SER A 17 -7.99 -8.13 4.60
C SER A 17 -9.22 -8.45 5.42
N ASN A 18 -9.68 -7.55 6.30
CA ASN A 18 -10.90 -7.78 7.08
C ASN A 18 -12.16 -7.80 6.20
N ARG A 19 -12.28 -6.87 5.24
CA ARG A 19 -13.41 -6.84 4.31
C ARG A 19 -13.50 -8.11 3.47
N LEU A 20 -12.35 -8.60 3.01
CA LEU A 20 -12.25 -9.88 2.30
C LEU A 20 -12.59 -11.06 3.21
N GLY A 21 -12.09 -11.04 4.45
CA GLY A 21 -12.43 -12.03 5.47
C GLY A 21 -13.94 -12.13 5.69
N ASP A 22 -14.60 -11.01 5.93
CA ASP A 22 -16.05 -10.94 6.15
C ASP A 22 -16.84 -11.53 4.97
N PHE A 23 -16.43 -11.21 3.73
CA PHE A 23 -17.04 -11.77 2.52
C PHE A 23 -16.94 -13.30 2.48
N PHE A 24 -15.79 -13.86 2.89
CA PHE A 24 -15.60 -15.32 2.97
C PHE A 24 -16.06 -15.92 4.30
N MET A 25 -16.78 -15.17 5.16
CA MET A 25 -17.17 -15.59 6.50
C MET A 25 -16.00 -16.06 7.37
N MET A 26 -14.84 -15.44 7.17
CA MET A 26 -13.59 -15.70 7.88
C MET A 26 -13.21 -14.53 8.79
N ARG A 27 -12.92 -14.82 10.06
CA ARG A 27 -12.40 -13.82 10.98
C ARG A 27 -10.89 -13.62 10.77
N ILE A 28 -10.49 -12.42 10.37
CA ILE A 28 -9.08 -12.02 10.25
C ILE A 28 -8.67 -11.21 11.48
N SER A 29 -7.60 -11.66 12.16
CA SER A 29 -6.95 -10.90 13.23
C SER A 29 -5.72 -10.17 12.71
N GLN A 30 -5.56 -8.90 13.09
CA GLN A 30 -4.42 -8.07 12.72
C GLN A 30 -3.73 -7.53 13.98
N PRO A 31 -2.96 -8.34 14.73
CA PRO A 31 -2.42 -7.96 16.04
C PRO A 31 -1.55 -6.69 16.00
N TYR A 32 -0.82 -6.46 14.91
CA TYR A 32 0.01 -5.27 14.72
C TYR A 32 -0.77 -3.96 14.58
N LEU A 33 -2.10 -4.02 14.42
CA LEU A 33 -2.97 -2.85 14.39
C LEU A 33 -3.67 -2.58 15.73
N ASP A 34 -3.33 -3.34 16.76
CA ASP A 34 -3.77 -3.03 18.12
C ASP A 34 -3.31 -1.63 18.54
N LYS A 35 -4.20 -0.88 19.20
CA LYS A 35 -3.96 0.53 19.55
C LYS A 35 -2.83 0.69 20.57
N GLU A 36 -2.76 -0.20 21.56
CA GLU A 36 -1.73 -0.16 22.60
C GLU A 36 -0.37 -0.50 21.98
N LEU A 37 -0.33 -1.51 21.11
CA LEU A 37 0.88 -1.88 20.39
C LEU A 37 1.37 -0.77 19.46
N ILE A 38 0.46 -0.11 18.72
CA ILE A 38 0.81 1.05 17.88
C ILE A 38 1.39 2.18 18.75
N GLN A 39 0.73 2.51 19.87
CA GLN A 39 1.19 3.60 20.74
C GLN A 39 2.57 3.30 21.34
N PHE A 40 2.78 2.06 21.80
CA PHE A 40 4.08 1.59 22.23
C PHE A 40 5.12 1.74 21.12
N ALA A 41 4.82 1.25 19.91
CA ALA A 41 5.72 1.31 18.78
C ALA A 41 6.05 2.75 18.35
N LEU A 42 5.11 3.70 18.46
CA LEU A 42 5.36 5.11 18.15
C LEU A 42 6.37 5.74 19.11
N ASN A 43 6.35 5.35 20.39
CA ASN A 43 7.26 5.85 21.42
C ASN A 43 8.70 5.28 21.33
N ILE A 44 8.92 4.20 20.56
CA ILE A 44 10.26 3.64 20.37
C ILE A 44 11.13 4.64 19.56
N PRO A 45 12.35 4.98 20.03
CA PRO A 45 13.29 5.82 19.30
C PRO A 45 13.62 5.30 17.89
N LEU A 46 13.91 6.22 16.97
CA LEU A 46 14.02 5.89 15.54
C LEU A 46 15.23 4.98 15.23
N GLU A 47 16.32 5.16 15.97
CA GLU A 47 17.55 4.37 15.90
C GLU A 47 17.36 2.89 16.22
N PHE A 48 16.29 2.53 16.95
CA PHE A 48 15.92 1.14 17.20
C PHE A 48 14.98 0.58 16.12
N LYS A 49 14.33 1.44 15.33
CA LYS A 49 13.48 1.04 14.20
C LYS A 49 14.31 0.81 12.95
N ILE A 50 15.29 1.67 12.71
CA ILE A 50 16.22 1.64 11.58
C ILE A 50 17.62 1.80 12.13
N ARG A 51 18.47 0.80 11.88
CA ARG A 51 19.85 0.77 12.38
C ARG A 51 20.81 0.36 11.29
N GLU A 52 22.00 0.92 11.30
CA GLU A 52 23.11 0.45 10.46
C GLU A 52 23.98 -0.53 11.25
N GLU A 53 24.18 -1.72 10.72
CA GLU A 53 25.10 -2.74 11.25
C GLU A 53 25.90 -3.34 10.09
N GLU A 54 27.22 -3.45 10.25
CA GLU A 54 28.11 -4.02 9.23
C GLU A 54 27.93 -3.38 7.83
N GLY A 55 27.69 -2.06 7.79
CA GLY A 55 27.48 -1.30 6.55
C GLY A 55 26.12 -1.55 5.88
N LYS A 56 25.16 -2.20 6.56
CA LYS A 56 23.80 -2.44 6.06
C LYS A 56 22.76 -1.73 6.90
N VAL A 57 21.86 -1.00 6.24
CA VAL A 57 20.71 -0.38 6.89
C VAL A 57 19.60 -1.42 7.06
N LEU A 58 19.29 -1.75 8.31
CA LEU A 58 18.31 -2.74 8.71
C LEU A 58 17.07 -2.06 9.29
N GLY A 59 15.94 -2.23 8.60
CA GLY A 59 14.63 -1.85 9.11
C GLY A 59 14.04 -2.90 10.05
N LYS A 60 13.12 -2.46 10.91
CA LYS A 60 12.46 -3.28 11.94
C LYS A 60 13.46 -3.90 12.92
N TRP A 61 14.58 -3.22 13.18
CA TRP A 61 15.71 -3.78 13.90
C TRP A 61 15.32 -4.30 15.30
N ILE A 62 14.62 -3.49 16.10
CA ILE A 62 14.16 -3.88 17.44
C ILE A 62 13.23 -5.10 17.41
N LEU A 63 12.36 -5.19 16.39
CA LEU A 63 11.46 -6.33 16.23
C LEU A 63 12.26 -7.61 15.93
N ARG A 64 13.30 -7.52 15.10
CA ARG A 64 14.18 -8.67 14.81
C ARG A 64 14.90 -9.13 16.06
N LYS A 65 15.44 -8.20 16.86
CA LYS A 65 16.13 -8.51 18.11
C LYS A 65 15.21 -9.14 19.16
N ALA A 66 13.97 -8.67 19.28
CA ALA A 66 12.99 -9.23 20.21
C ALA A 66 12.68 -10.71 19.95
N PHE A 67 12.82 -11.19 18.70
CA PHE A 67 12.52 -12.57 18.30
C PHE A 67 13.74 -13.38 17.86
N GLU A 68 14.96 -12.86 18.06
CA GLU A 68 16.21 -13.49 17.60
C GLU A 68 16.44 -14.89 18.20
N ALA A 69 15.93 -15.13 19.41
CA ALA A 69 15.98 -16.43 20.07
C ALA A 69 14.81 -17.37 19.69
N ASN A 70 13.77 -16.87 19.00
CA ASN A 70 12.53 -17.61 18.73
C ASN A 70 12.43 -18.14 17.31
N LEU A 71 13.21 -17.60 16.37
CA LEU A 71 13.10 -17.91 14.94
C LEU A 71 14.49 -18.14 14.32
N PRO A 72 14.60 -18.96 13.25
CA PRO A 72 15.87 -19.20 12.58
C PRO A 72 16.51 -17.92 12.06
N LYS A 73 17.86 -17.86 12.09
CA LYS A 73 18.64 -16.66 11.73
C LYS A 73 18.34 -16.18 10.31
N GLU A 74 18.17 -17.11 9.39
CA GLU A 74 17.83 -16.87 7.98
C GLU A 74 16.45 -16.23 7.78
N ILE A 75 15.50 -16.46 8.70
CA ILE A 75 14.18 -15.83 8.71
C ILE A 75 14.25 -14.46 9.40
N ILE A 76 14.84 -14.40 10.60
CA ILE A 76 14.93 -13.16 11.40
C ILE A 76 15.70 -12.07 10.68
N TRP A 77 16.77 -12.40 9.96
CA TRP A 77 17.63 -11.44 9.28
C TRP A 77 17.45 -11.43 7.75
N GLN A 78 16.34 -12.00 7.26
CA GLN A 78 16.04 -12.00 5.84
C GLN A 78 15.96 -10.57 5.28
N SER A 79 16.52 -10.39 4.09
CA SER A 79 16.36 -9.18 3.29
C SER A 79 14.90 -8.97 2.86
N LYS A 80 14.52 -7.69 2.74
CA LYS A 80 13.20 -7.31 2.24
C LYS A 80 13.05 -7.77 0.79
N ARG A 81 12.04 -8.61 0.55
CA ARG A 81 11.55 -8.92 -0.79
C ARG A 81 10.21 -8.18 -0.96
N PRO A 82 10.01 -7.39 -2.02
CA PRO A 82 8.72 -6.78 -2.26
C PRO A 82 7.65 -7.87 -2.48
N LEU A 83 6.41 -7.59 -2.05
CA LEU A 83 5.33 -8.58 -2.02
C LEU A 83 5.01 -9.06 -3.43
N GLU A 84 5.09 -8.17 -4.41
CA GLU A 84 4.82 -8.46 -5.82
C GLU A 84 5.77 -9.50 -6.41
N TYR A 85 7.03 -9.52 -5.98
CA TYR A 85 7.99 -10.56 -6.37
C TYR A 85 7.75 -11.84 -5.59
N GLY A 86 7.54 -11.75 -4.27
CA GLY A 86 7.33 -12.91 -3.42
C GLY A 86 6.06 -13.70 -3.73
N SER A 87 5.04 -13.04 -4.27
CA SER A 87 3.75 -13.63 -4.69
C SER A 87 3.69 -14.03 -6.16
N GLY A 88 4.68 -13.63 -6.97
CA GLY A 88 4.65 -13.83 -8.43
C GLY A 88 3.79 -12.83 -9.21
N MET A 89 3.21 -11.80 -8.56
CA MET A 89 2.44 -10.74 -9.22
C MET A 89 3.24 -9.99 -10.29
N SER A 90 4.57 -9.90 -10.16
CA SER A 90 5.43 -9.30 -11.20
C SER A 90 5.24 -9.99 -12.57
N ARG A 91 5.04 -11.31 -12.60
CA ARG A 91 4.78 -12.06 -13.85
C ARG A 91 3.39 -11.77 -14.41
N ILE A 92 2.39 -11.57 -13.55
CA ILE A 92 1.04 -11.19 -13.98
C ILE A 92 1.08 -9.79 -14.61
N ARG A 93 1.82 -8.84 -14.02
CA ARG A 93 2.04 -7.52 -14.59
C ARG A 93 2.67 -7.59 -15.98
N GLU A 94 3.67 -8.43 -16.18
CA GLU A 94 4.31 -8.63 -17.49
C GLU A 94 3.30 -9.13 -18.53
N ILE A 95 2.51 -10.15 -18.18
CA ILE A 95 1.47 -10.70 -19.08
C ILE A 95 0.44 -9.62 -19.45
N ILE A 96 -0.02 -8.82 -18.47
CA ILE A 96 -0.99 -7.74 -18.72
C ILE A 96 -0.37 -6.68 -19.63
N THR A 97 0.89 -6.30 -19.37
CA THR A 97 1.60 -5.29 -20.14
C THR A 97 1.79 -5.72 -21.60
N GLN A 98 2.16 -6.98 -21.83
CA GLN A 98 2.35 -7.55 -23.18
C GLN A 98 1.06 -7.65 -24.00
N LYS A 99 -0.11 -7.72 -23.34
CA LYS A 99 -1.41 -7.77 -24.02
C LYS A 99 -1.87 -6.42 -24.57
N MET A 100 -1.22 -5.33 -24.19
CA MET A 100 -1.63 -3.97 -24.54
C MET A 100 -0.59 -3.33 -25.45
N SER A 101 -0.99 -2.93 -26.66
CA SER A 101 -0.10 -2.18 -27.54
C SER A 101 0.06 -0.74 -27.07
N ASP A 102 1.16 -0.09 -27.46
CA ASP A 102 1.39 1.33 -27.16
C ASP A 102 0.27 2.23 -27.72
N GLU A 103 -0.26 1.88 -28.90
CA GLU A 103 -1.38 2.59 -29.52
C GLU A 103 -2.66 2.45 -28.69
N GLU A 104 -2.97 1.23 -28.24
CA GLU A 104 -4.13 0.98 -27.38
C GLU A 104 -3.99 1.72 -26.05
N TRP A 105 -2.80 1.66 -25.44
CA TRP A 105 -2.48 2.38 -24.21
C TRP A 105 -2.71 3.89 -24.38
N LEU A 106 -2.12 4.51 -25.41
CA LEU A 106 -2.27 5.96 -25.68
C LEU A 106 -3.73 6.33 -25.93
N ARG A 107 -4.47 5.51 -26.68
CA ARG A 107 -5.89 5.74 -26.96
C ARG A 107 -6.72 5.68 -25.68
N LYS A 108 -6.55 4.64 -24.86
CA LYS A 108 -7.35 4.43 -23.64
C LYS A 108 -7.01 5.43 -22.54
N THR A 109 -5.73 5.77 -22.36
CA THR A 109 -5.29 6.80 -21.39
C THR A 109 -5.80 8.20 -21.72
N ARG A 110 -6.03 8.52 -23.01
CA ARG A 110 -6.70 9.78 -23.42
C ARG A 110 -8.21 9.73 -23.25
N PHE A 111 -8.82 8.55 -23.39
CA PHE A 111 -10.27 8.37 -23.32
C PHE A 111 -10.79 8.43 -21.89
N TYR A 112 -10.12 7.78 -20.93
CA TYR A 112 -10.60 7.71 -19.56
C TYR A 112 -10.17 8.92 -18.71
N PRO A 113 -11.02 9.41 -17.80
CA PRO A 113 -10.71 10.52 -16.90
C PRO A 113 -9.86 10.08 -15.69
N VAL A 114 -8.94 9.14 -15.89
CA VAL A 114 -8.07 8.59 -14.84
C VAL A 114 -6.62 8.64 -15.31
N LYS A 115 -5.73 9.14 -14.44
CA LYS A 115 -4.29 9.12 -14.67
C LYS A 115 -3.72 7.75 -14.30
N PHE A 116 -3.52 6.91 -15.29
CA PHE A 116 -2.93 5.58 -15.10
C PHE A 116 -1.41 5.64 -14.94
N MET A 117 -0.87 4.74 -14.13
CA MET A 117 0.57 4.67 -13.83
C MET A 117 1.30 3.71 -14.77
N ASN A 118 0.59 2.68 -15.23
CA ASN A 118 1.09 1.62 -16.11
C ASN A 118 -0.11 0.82 -16.69
N PRO A 119 0.12 -0.04 -17.70
CA PRO A 119 -0.91 -0.89 -18.29
C PRO A 119 -1.68 -1.76 -17.29
N GLU A 120 -1.02 -2.25 -16.24
CA GLU A 120 -1.68 -3.02 -15.17
C GLU A 120 -2.75 -2.20 -14.44
N HIS A 121 -2.46 -0.94 -14.09
CA HIS A 121 -3.42 -0.07 -13.45
C HIS A 121 -4.65 0.18 -14.34
N LEU A 122 -4.43 0.38 -15.65
CA LEU A 122 -5.53 0.55 -16.61
C LEU A 122 -6.36 -0.72 -16.74
N TYR A 123 -5.71 -1.88 -16.83
CA TYR A 123 -6.37 -3.17 -16.94
C TYR A 123 -7.31 -3.44 -15.75
N TYR A 124 -6.82 -3.24 -14.52
CA TYR A 124 -7.67 -3.41 -13.33
C TYR A 124 -8.78 -2.36 -13.23
N TYR A 125 -8.58 -1.14 -13.75
CA TYR A 125 -9.64 -0.15 -13.81
C TYR A 125 -10.76 -0.53 -14.77
N GLU A 126 -10.44 -1.12 -15.93
CA GLU A 126 -11.48 -1.60 -16.85
C GLU A 126 -12.32 -2.71 -16.22
N ILE A 127 -11.68 -3.66 -15.51
CA ILE A 127 -12.39 -4.68 -14.72
C ILE A 127 -13.23 -4.03 -13.61
N TYR A 128 -12.68 -3.05 -12.91
CA TYR A 128 -13.42 -2.33 -11.87
C TYR A 128 -14.70 -1.68 -12.44
N ARG A 129 -14.62 -1.04 -13.60
CA ARG A 129 -15.79 -0.46 -14.24
C ARG A 129 -16.84 -1.48 -14.65
N GLU A 130 -16.40 -2.64 -15.12
CA GLU A 130 -17.30 -3.72 -15.53
C GLU A 130 -18.01 -4.35 -14.32
N VAL A 131 -17.28 -4.61 -13.24
CA VAL A 131 -17.78 -5.37 -12.08
C VAL A 131 -18.41 -4.48 -11.02
N VAL A 132 -17.86 -3.29 -10.79
CA VAL A 132 -18.23 -2.38 -9.69
C VAL A 132 -18.96 -1.16 -10.21
N GLY A 133 -18.52 -0.60 -11.33
CA GLY A 133 -19.10 0.60 -11.94
C GLY A 133 -18.21 1.84 -11.83
N ASP A 134 -18.84 3.01 -11.72
CA ASP A 134 -18.12 4.28 -11.76
C ASP A 134 -17.41 4.62 -10.46
N ILE A 135 -16.32 5.40 -10.56
CA ILE A 135 -15.61 5.94 -9.42
C ILE A 135 -16.54 6.91 -8.66
N PRO A 136 -16.81 6.67 -7.36
CA PRO A 136 -17.66 7.57 -6.58
C PRO A 136 -17.07 8.98 -6.49
N LYS A 137 -17.89 9.99 -6.78
CA LYS A 137 -17.53 11.40 -6.59
C LYS A 137 -17.30 11.73 -5.11
N PRO A 138 -16.50 12.76 -4.79
CA PRO A 138 -16.29 13.20 -3.41
C PRO A 138 -17.61 13.59 -2.74
N LYS A 139 -17.76 13.19 -1.48
CA LYS A 139 -18.82 13.70 -0.60
C LYS A 139 -18.51 15.14 -0.16
N GLU A 140 -19.49 15.81 0.44
CA GLU A 140 -19.38 17.22 0.90
C GLU A 140 -18.15 17.50 1.80
N ASN A 141 -17.73 16.51 2.60
CA ASN A 141 -16.58 16.60 3.49
C ASN A 141 -15.31 15.92 2.97
N GLU A 142 -15.26 15.59 1.67
CA GLU A 142 -14.13 14.93 1.02
C GLU A 142 -13.50 15.85 -0.03
N LYS A 143 -12.20 15.70 -0.22
CA LYS A 143 -11.49 16.31 -1.35
C LYS A 143 -11.42 15.34 -2.51
N GLU A 144 -11.23 15.89 -3.71
CA GLU A 144 -11.07 15.10 -4.93
C GLU A 144 -9.65 14.51 -5.07
N CYS A 145 -9.58 13.24 -5.48
CA CYS A 145 -8.32 12.61 -5.88
C CYS A 145 -7.85 13.15 -7.24
N PRO A 146 -6.66 13.77 -7.35
CA PRO A 146 -6.16 14.34 -8.60
C PRO A 146 -5.75 13.31 -9.66
N TYR A 147 -5.83 12.00 -9.34
CA TYR A 147 -5.56 10.90 -10.26
C TYR A 147 -6.83 10.34 -10.85
N CYS A 148 -7.84 10.03 -10.02
CA CYS A 148 -9.01 9.28 -10.46
C CYS A 148 -10.35 10.01 -10.23
N GLY A 149 -10.34 11.22 -9.67
CA GLY A 149 -11.53 12.02 -9.39
C GLY A 149 -12.39 11.50 -8.23
N GLY A 150 -11.92 10.47 -7.51
CA GLY A 150 -12.66 9.86 -6.40
C GLY A 150 -12.53 10.64 -5.09
N GLY A 151 -13.49 10.42 -4.17
CA GLY A 151 -13.47 11.02 -2.83
C GLY A 151 -12.30 10.57 -1.95
N MET A 152 -11.65 11.52 -1.29
CA MET A 152 -10.60 11.31 -0.30
C MET A 152 -10.87 12.13 0.96
N GLY A 153 -10.50 11.60 2.13
CA GLY A 153 -10.55 12.39 3.36
C GLY A 153 -9.63 13.62 3.26
N ASN A 154 -10.03 14.74 3.87
CA ASN A 154 -9.29 16.00 3.77
C ASN A 154 -7.82 15.90 4.21
N SER A 155 -7.54 15.13 5.27
CA SER A 155 -6.19 14.85 5.75
C SER A 155 -5.52 13.64 5.08
N SER A 156 -6.25 12.86 4.27
CA SER A 156 -5.73 11.68 3.59
C SER A 156 -4.76 12.07 2.47
N PHE A 157 -3.70 11.29 2.32
CA PHE A 157 -2.70 11.46 1.28
C PHE A 157 -2.55 10.21 0.41
N HIS A 158 -3.35 9.17 0.65
CA HIS A 158 -3.47 8.01 -0.22
C HIS A 158 -4.94 7.87 -0.64
N CYS A 159 -5.17 7.69 -1.95
CA CYS A 159 -6.49 7.40 -2.48
C CYS A 159 -6.82 5.92 -2.23
N ARG A 160 -7.93 5.66 -1.54
CA ARG A 160 -8.40 4.28 -1.26
C ARG A 160 -9.01 3.59 -2.49
N ILE A 161 -9.21 4.32 -3.58
CA ILE A 161 -9.80 3.81 -4.82
C ILE A 161 -8.68 3.43 -5.80
N CYS A 162 -7.86 4.40 -6.22
CA CYS A 162 -6.83 4.16 -7.24
C CYS A 162 -5.40 3.96 -6.68
N GLY A 163 -5.21 4.04 -5.36
CA GLY A 163 -3.89 3.91 -4.72
C GLY A 163 -2.95 5.11 -4.92
N GLY A 164 -3.39 6.19 -5.58
CA GLY A 164 -2.58 7.38 -5.83
C GLY A 164 -2.14 8.07 -4.53
N VAL A 165 -0.87 8.51 -4.49
CA VAL A 165 -0.25 9.13 -3.31
C VAL A 165 -0.02 10.61 -3.54
N LEU A 166 -0.52 11.45 -2.62
CA LEU A 166 -0.39 12.90 -2.63
C LEU A 166 0.77 13.33 -1.74
N ASN A 167 1.53 14.33 -2.20
CA ASN A 167 2.58 14.97 -1.42
C ASN A 167 3.61 13.99 -0.84
N TRP A 168 4.19 13.15 -1.70
CA TRP A 168 5.39 12.40 -1.36
C TRP A 168 6.60 13.36 -1.31
N LYS A 169 6.76 14.04 -0.17
CA LYS A 169 8.01 14.72 0.19
C LYS A 169 8.44 14.19 1.56
N ILE A 170 9.56 13.49 1.60
CA ILE A 170 10.24 13.04 2.82
C ILE A 170 11.04 14.22 3.39
#